data_AF-A0A6N9C6A2-F1
#
_entry.id   AF-A0A6N9C6A2-F1
#
_cell.length_a   1.000
_cell.length_b   1.000
_cell.length_c   1.000
_cell.angle_alpha   90.00
_cell.angle_beta   90.00
_cell.angle_gamma   90.00
#
_symmetry.space_group_name_H-M   'P 1'
#
loop_
_entity.id
_entity.type
_entity.pdbx_description
1 polymer ?
#
loop_
_entity_poly.entity_id
_entity_poly.type
_entity_poly.pdbx_seq_one_letter_code
_entity_poly.pdbx_strand_id
1 'polypeptide(L)'
;MTQKLRQLLALILLISGLTLQRIHAELTNPQSIAGEGLSGVESIGDLDQLADLHFAIMSDNKGDSPLSSVEFARMTTWIKKSNPAFMIGLGDHVKHRWENTFIPWLQSDPWWREHFYPNVADGENEYYSPTHRQSDYGEGAPILDLVVLEAHASVIRPNRSEYYAQMSVGDYTVHLIQMHFSDQPMDAAVAFPESSRAWMMETLEGVEKGDKDLIIVAAHSRTGAWDMILSPERRQLLLNKADLVLSATTHRFEAWAPEGFENGTAVCINTGAVNYPGTMTPNGYVEIHIIESVGIVGQYIDLTQTGRRLQRGRFAWIKPKDGPMRYLNLRPPTTNETNEPITNLTEPFEATQIEGGLSQLIKEKTGVDFALVGTRQGLDKGPVTQEAAWRVFSKNTNIRIVRIPMAKVLPVLGFLRKTEIASQSNVLRVAAPHPTMTGIITVAGITHEALETQALDDKGLRQVDLLIEWLTSQ
;
A
#
# COMPACT_ATOMS: atom_id res chain seq x y z
N MET A 1 22.27 -35.71 2.57
CA MET A 1 22.03 -34.25 2.55
C MET A 1 21.31 -33.86 3.83
N THR A 2 21.84 -32.91 4.61
CA THR A 2 21.25 -32.53 5.91
C THR A 2 19.97 -31.69 5.71
N GLN A 3 19.04 -31.73 6.66
CA GLN A 3 17.77 -30.97 6.60
C GLN A 3 17.99 -29.46 6.39
N LYS A 4 19.04 -28.89 7.00
CA LYS A 4 19.45 -27.49 6.80
C LYS A 4 19.87 -27.19 5.36
N LEU A 5 20.56 -28.12 4.68
CA LEU A 5 20.97 -27.92 3.28
C LEU A 5 19.77 -28.00 2.32
N ARG A 6 18.76 -28.82 2.63
CA ARG A 6 17.49 -28.87 1.89
C ARG A 6 16.69 -27.57 2.02
N GLN A 7 16.59 -27.03 3.23
CA GLN A 7 15.89 -25.76 3.49
C GLN A 7 16.61 -24.57 2.80
N LEU A 8 17.95 -24.54 2.85
CA LEU A 8 18.73 -23.50 2.19
C LEU A 8 18.58 -23.54 0.65
N LEU A 9 18.60 -24.75 0.05
CA LEU A 9 18.38 -24.89 -1.40
C LEU A 9 16.97 -24.50 -1.82
N ALA A 10 15.95 -24.89 -1.04
CA ALA A 10 14.57 -24.49 -1.32
C ALA A 10 14.40 -22.97 -1.25
N LEU A 11 15.03 -22.30 -0.27
CA LEU A 11 15.00 -20.85 -0.16
C LEU A 11 15.74 -20.16 -1.32
N ILE A 12 16.90 -20.68 -1.74
CA ILE A 12 17.64 -20.13 -2.89
C ILE A 12 16.84 -20.29 -4.18
N LEU A 13 16.19 -21.44 -4.40
CA LEU A 13 15.35 -21.67 -5.57
C LEU A 13 14.12 -20.77 -5.58
N LEU A 14 13.49 -20.55 -4.42
CA LEU A 14 12.36 -19.64 -4.28
C LEU A 14 12.77 -18.18 -4.57
N ILE A 15 13.88 -17.72 -3.99
CA ILE A 15 14.41 -16.37 -4.24
C ILE A 15 14.83 -16.21 -5.70
N SER A 16 15.45 -17.23 -6.31
CA SER A 16 15.89 -17.19 -7.70
C SER A 16 14.70 -17.20 -8.67
N GLY A 17 13.65 -17.97 -8.39
CA GLY A 17 12.39 -17.97 -9.15
C GLY A 17 11.71 -16.61 -9.11
N LEU A 18 11.59 -16.00 -7.93
CA LEU A 18 11.05 -14.65 -7.76
C LEU A 18 11.91 -13.59 -8.47
N THR A 19 13.23 -13.74 -8.47
CA THR A 19 14.15 -12.81 -9.15
C THR A 19 14.07 -12.95 -10.67
N LEU A 20 13.92 -14.16 -11.20
CA LEU A 20 13.76 -14.43 -12.63
C LEU A 20 12.40 -13.95 -13.16
N GLN A 21 11.32 -14.18 -12.43
CA GLN A 21 9.99 -13.62 -12.75
C GLN A 21 10.03 -12.09 -12.77
N ARG A 22 10.76 -11.48 -11.82
CA ARG A 22 10.95 -10.03 -11.75
C ARG A 22 11.75 -9.46 -12.93
N ILE A 23 12.83 -10.12 -13.34
CA ILE A 23 13.62 -9.72 -14.52
C ILE A 23 12.80 -9.89 -15.79
N HIS A 24 11.96 -10.93 -15.89
CA HIS A 24 11.09 -11.14 -17.04
C HIS A 24 9.99 -10.07 -17.14
N ALA A 25 9.37 -9.69 -16.02
CA ALA A 25 8.38 -8.60 -15.97
C ALA A 25 8.99 -7.21 -16.26
N GLU A 26 10.22 -6.95 -15.79
CA GLU A 26 10.92 -5.69 -16.09
C GLU A 26 11.41 -5.61 -17.55
N LEU A 27 11.75 -6.73 -18.19
CA LEU A 27 12.22 -6.79 -19.58
C LEU A 27 11.09 -6.89 -20.62
N THR A 28 9.90 -7.33 -20.20
CA THR A 28 8.69 -7.34 -21.02
C THR A 28 7.82 -6.14 -20.67
N ASN A 29 8.38 -4.94 -20.84
CA ASN A 29 7.55 -3.74 -20.95
C ASN A 29 7.22 -3.62 -22.44
N PRO A 30 6.13 -4.23 -22.96
CA PRO A 30 5.68 -3.91 -24.29
C PRO A 30 5.51 -2.40 -24.31
N GLN A 31 6.13 -1.72 -25.27
CA GLN A 31 5.90 -0.30 -25.47
C GLN A 31 4.38 -0.10 -25.53
N SER A 32 3.80 0.35 -24.42
CA SER A 32 2.37 0.49 -24.28
C SER A 32 2.00 1.59 -25.25
N ILE A 33 1.36 1.23 -26.36
CA ILE A 33 0.85 2.21 -27.31
C ILE A 33 -0.09 3.10 -26.50
N ALA A 34 0.25 4.39 -26.41
CA ALA A 34 -0.64 5.38 -25.82
C ALA A 34 -1.93 5.37 -26.64
N GLY A 35 -3.07 4.96 -26.07
CA GLY A 35 -4.35 5.09 -26.77
C GLY A 35 -5.45 4.07 -26.53
N GLU A 36 -5.25 2.94 -25.83
CA GLU A 36 -6.39 2.07 -25.48
C GLU A 36 -7.11 2.59 -24.23
N GLY A 37 -7.64 3.81 -24.32
CA GLY A 37 -8.59 4.34 -23.34
C GLY A 37 -9.87 3.51 -23.32
N LEU A 38 -10.61 3.58 -22.20
CA LEU A 38 -11.96 3.03 -22.15
C LEU A 38 -12.91 4.01 -22.82
N SER A 39 -13.73 3.51 -23.74
CA SER A 39 -14.69 4.37 -24.46
C SER A 39 -15.61 5.08 -23.46
N GLY A 40 -15.72 6.40 -23.57
CA GLY A 40 -16.53 7.21 -22.66
C GLY A 40 -15.89 7.55 -21.31
N VAL A 41 -14.60 7.22 -21.10
CA VAL A 41 -13.88 7.55 -19.86
C VAL A 41 -12.81 8.61 -20.13
N GLU A 42 -13.05 9.84 -19.69
CA GLU A 42 -12.10 10.96 -19.73
C GLU A 42 -11.61 11.36 -18.33
N SER A 43 -12.41 11.07 -17.30
CA SER A 43 -12.16 11.37 -15.91
C SER A 43 -12.35 10.15 -15.01
N ILE A 44 -11.79 10.20 -13.79
CA ILE A 44 -12.03 9.15 -12.79
C ILE A 44 -13.48 9.15 -12.31
N GLY A 45 -14.18 10.29 -12.41
CA GLY A 45 -15.61 10.36 -12.12
C GLY A 45 -16.45 9.67 -13.18
N ASP A 46 -16.00 9.66 -14.44
CA ASP A 46 -16.70 8.92 -15.50
C ASP A 46 -16.58 7.42 -15.24
N LEU A 47 -15.41 6.97 -14.78
CA LEU A 47 -15.21 5.58 -14.39
C LEU A 47 -16.11 5.19 -13.20
N ASP A 48 -16.27 6.07 -12.20
CA ASP A 48 -17.20 5.85 -11.09
C ASP A 48 -18.66 5.73 -11.55
N GLN A 49 -19.07 6.58 -12.50
CA GLN A 49 -20.44 6.61 -13.02
C GLN A 49 -20.76 5.41 -13.93
N LEU A 50 -19.76 4.90 -14.66
CA LEU A 50 -19.93 3.74 -15.53
C LEU A 50 -19.92 2.41 -14.79
N ALA A 51 -19.40 2.37 -13.56
CA ALA A 51 -19.28 1.14 -12.79
C ALA A 51 -20.65 0.66 -12.28
N ASP A 52 -20.99 -0.60 -12.56
CA ASP A 52 -22.13 -1.26 -11.95
C ASP A 52 -21.87 -1.62 -10.48
N LEU A 53 -20.59 -1.84 -10.15
CA LEU A 53 -20.10 -2.02 -8.79
C LEU A 53 -18.72 -1.34 -8.66
N HIS A 54 -18.56 -0.50 -7.65
CA HIS A 54 -17.32 0.18 -7.32
C HIS A 54 -16.96 -0.02 -5.84
N PHE A 55 -15.74 -0.42 -5.54
CA PHE A 55 -15.23 -0.56 -4.18
C PHE A 55 -13.74 -0.22 -4.09
N ALA A 56 -13.23 -0.07 -2.86
CA ALA A 56 -11.84 0.31 -2.61
C ALA A 56 -11.12 -0.65 -1.66
N ILE A 57 -9.78 -0.63 -1.70
CA ILE A 57 -8.91 -1.52 -0.93
C ILE A 57 -7.73 -0.71 -0.36
N MET A 58 -7.43 -0.88 0.92
CA MET A 58 -6.28 -0.25 1.59
C MET A 58 -5.52 -1.21 2.50
N SER A 59 -4.28 -0.87 2.80
CA SER A 59 -3.45 -1.55 3.81
C SER A 59 -2.41 -0.59 4.41
N ASP A 60 -1.74 -1.05 5.47
CA ASP A 60 -0.47 -0.48 5.94
C ASP A 60 -0.55 1.02 6.26
N ASN A 61 -1.57 1.44 7.01
CA ASN A 61 -1.65 2.77 7.62
C ASN A 61 -1.01 2.82 9.02
N LYS A 62 -0.77 1.67 9.66
CA LYS A 62 -0.03 1.47 10.93
C LYS A 62 -0.39 2.45 12.05
N GLY A 63 -1.68 2.72 12.21
CA GLY A 63 -2.22 3.60 13.25
C GLY A 63 -2.55 5.01 12.76
N ASP A 64 -2.15 5.38 11.55
CA ASP A 64 -2.52 6.66 10.95
C ASP A 64 -3.99 6.74 10.55
N SER A 65 -4.51 7.96 10.57
CA SER A 65 -5.87 8.33 10.17
C SER A 65 -5.86 9.70 9.48
N PRO A 66 -7.03 10.23 9.05
CA PRO A 66 -7.13 11.60 8.59
C PRO A 66 -6.64 12.66 9.59
N LEU A 67 -6.54 12.30 10.88
CA LEU A 67 -6.09 13.19 11.94
C LEU A 67 -4.55 13.33 12.00
N SER A 68 -3.81 12.35 11.50
CA SER A 68 -2.34 12.33 11.55
C SER A 68 -1.66 12.40 10.18
N SER A 69 -2.37 12.02 9.10
CA SER A 69 -1.82 11.93 7.75
C SER A 69 -2.68 12.67 6.73
N VAL A 70 -2.02 13.52 5.94
CA VAL A 70 -2.65 14.20 4.78
C VAL A 70 -2.99 13.20 3.67
N GLU A 71 -2.17 12.17 3.48
CA GLU A 71 -2.41 11.10 2.51
C GLU A 71 -3.67 10.30 2.90
N PHE A 72 -3.79 9.92 4.17
CA PHE A 72 -4.99 9.26 4.66
C PHE A 72 -6.21 10.19 4.56
N ALA A 73 -6.07 11.46 4.94
CA ALA A 73 -7.16 12.43 4.83
C ALA A 73 -7.64 12.64 3.39
N ARG A 74 -6.72 12.63 2.41
CA ARG A 74 -7.05 12.62 0.96
C ARG A 74 -7.82 11.37 0.60
N MET A 75 -7.33 10.19 0.97
CA MET A 75 -8.03 8.93 0.72
C MET A 75 -9.46 8.98 1.24
N THR A 76 -9.66 9.31 2.51
CA THR A 76 -10.99 9.40 3.11
C THR A 76 -11.90 10.41 2.40
N THR A 77 -11.36 11.58 2.03
CA THR A 77 -12.13 12.60 1.30
C THR A 77 -12.54 12.09 -0.10
N TRP A 78 -11.62 11.44 -0.79
CA TRP A 78 -11.81 10.93 -2.13
C TRP A 78 -12.78 9.74 -2.17
N ILE A 79 -12.65 8.81 -1.22
CA ILE A 79 -13.58 7.69 -1.01
C ILE A 79 -15.00 8.20 -0.74
N LYS A 80 -15.17 9.15 0.20
CA LYS A 80 -16.50 9.72 0.46
C LYS A 80 -17.10 10.41 -0.77
N LYS A 81 -16.26 11.01 -1.62
CA LYS A 81 -16.70 11.67 -2.85
C LYS A 81 -17.05 10.67 -3.97
N SER A 82 -16.28 9.58 -4.12
CA SER A 82 -16.51 8.55 -5.13
C SER A 82 -17.59 7.54 -4.74
N ASN A 83 -18.00 7.54 -3.47
CA ASN A 83 -19.10 6.75 -2.92
C ASN A 83 -19.02 5.25 -3.30
N PRO A 84 -17.90 4.56 -3.00
CA PRO A 84 -17.80 3.13 -3.21
C PRO A 84 -18.80 2.38 -2.33
N ALA A 85 -19.19 1.19 -2.77
CA ALA A 85 -20.11 0.31 -2.06
C ALA A 85 -19.54 -0.20 -0.74
N PHE A 86 -18.23 -0.44 -0.68
CA PHE A 86 -17.53 -0.86 0.54
C PHE A 86 -16.02 -0.62 0.40
N MET A 87 -15.30 -0.82 1.51
CA MET A 87 -13.85 -0.75 1.61
C MET A 87 -13.28 -2.02 2.23
N ILE A 88 -12.27 -2.60 1.59
CA ILE A 88 -11.51 -3.74 2.12
C ILE A 88 -10.24 -3.23 2.81
N GLY A 89 -9.97 -3.69 4.03
CA GLY A 89 -8.73 -3.46 4.76
C GLY A 89 -7.87 -4.72 4.79
N LEU A 90 -6.62 -4.63 4.35
CA LEU A 90 -5.68 -5.74 4.40
C LEU A 90 -4.63 -5.59 5.48
N GLY A 91 -4.95 -4.98 6.62
CA GLY A 91 -4.18 -5.15 7.84
C GLY A 91 -3.05 -4.17 8.01
N ASP A 92 -2.35 -4.31 9.14
CA ASP A 92 -1.39 -3.32 9.62
C ASP A 92 -2.07 -1.94 9.75
N HIS A 93 -3.28 -1.95 10.30
CA HIS A 93 -4.08 -0.76 10.60
C HIS A 93 -3.71 -0.12 11.93
N VAL A 94 -3.07 -0.88 12.82
CA VAL A 94 -2.57 -0.42 14.12
C VAL A 94 -1.13 -0.88 14.38
N LYS A 95 -0.45 -0.29 15.35
CA LYS A 95 0.93 -0.66 15.73
C LYS A 95 1.21 -0.42 17.21
N HIS A 96 1.79 -1.43 17.88
CA HIS A 96 2.17 -1.32 19.29
C HIS A 96 3.20 -0.20 19.53
N ARG A 97 3.05 0.54 20.64
CA ARG A 97 3.87 1.70 21.05
C ARG A 97 3.85 2.90 20.11
N TRP A 98 3.04 2.86 19.06
CA TRP A 98 2.77 4.03 18.23
C TRP A 98 1.47 4.67 18.71
N GLU A 99 1.30 5.96 18.42
CA GLU A 99 -0.01 6.57 18.59
C GLU A 99 -0.93 6.06 17.48
N ASN A 100 -2.09 5.53 17.85
CA ASN A 100 -3.05 4.93 16.92
C ASN A 100 -4.28 5.82 16.82
N THR A 101 -4.20 6.91 16.05
CA THR A 101 -5.34 7.81 15.81
C THR A 101 -6.42 7.14 14.95
N PHE A 102 -6.08 6.03 14.27
CA PHE A 102 -6.99 5.21 13.47
C PHE A 102 -8.20 4.68 14.25
N ILE A 103 -8.00 4.12 15.45
CA ILE A 103 -9.10 3.53 16.24
C ILE A 103 -10.17 4.58 16.61
N PRO A 104 -9.85 5.69 17.29
CA PRO A 104 -10.86 6.67 17.67
C PRO A 104 -11.51 7.32 16.45
N TRP A 105 -10.76 7.55 15.36
CA TRP A 105 -11.33 8.03 14.11
C TRP A 105 -12.33 7.04 13.50
N LEU A 106 -11.93 5.76 13.35
CA LEU A 106 -12.77 4.70 12.80
C LEU A 106 -14.07 4.59 13.61
N GLN A 107 -13.99 4.58 14.93
CA GLN A 107 -15.16 4.50 15.81
C GLN A 107 -16.08 5.73 15.74
N SER A 108 -15.57 6.87 15.32
CA SER A 108 -16.32 8.13 15.22
C SER A 108 -17.01 8.34 13.86
N ASP A 109 -16.59 7.64 12.81
CA ASP A 109 -17.07 7.85 11.44
C ASP A 109 -18.07 6.75 11.03
N PRO A 110 -19.39 7.03 10.97
CA PRO A 110 -20.40 6.00 10.75
C PRO A 110 -20.23 5.25 9.42
N TRP A 111 -19.86 5.97 8.35
CA TRP A 111 -19.69 5.35 7.04
C TRP A 111 -18.60 4.29 7.09
N TRP A 112 -17.43 4.64 7.64
CA TRP A 112 -16.33 3.69 7.76
C TRP A 112 -16.67 2.52 8.66
N ARG A 113 -17.43 2.72 9.75
CA ARG A 113 -17.84 1.60 10.61
C ARG A 113 -18.74 0.60 9.91
N GLU A 114 -19.60 1.06 9.01
CA GLU A 114 -20.60 0.22 8.34
C GLU A 114 -20.09 -0.36 7.01
N HIS A 115 -19.08 0.26 6.39
CA HIS A 115 -18.62 -0.09 5.04
C HIS A 115 -17.18 -0.65 5.00
N PHE A 116 -16.47 -0.70 6.13
CA PHE A 116 -15.09 -1.20 6.19
C PHE A 116 -15.01 -2.65 6.64
N TYR A 117 -14.35 -3.48 5.83
CA TYR A 117 -14.10 -4.90 6.04
C TYR A 117 -12.60 -5.13 6.30
N PRO A 118 -12.09 -4.89 7.52
CA PRO A 118 -10.69 -5.11 7.88
C PRO A 118 -10.36 -6.60 7.95
N ASN A 119 -9.08 -6.94 7.80
CA ASN A 119 -8.56 -8.24 8.19
C ASN A 119 -7.78 -8.13 9.51
N VAL A 120 -7.32 -9.28 10.01
CA VAL A 120 -6.35 -9.34 11.10
C VAL A 120 -4.97 -9.62 10.50
N ALA A 121 -3.97 -8.81 10.87
CA ALA A 121 -2.59 -8.98 10.43
C ALA A 121 -1.59 -8.76 11.59
N ASP A 122 -0.33 -8.48 11.24
CA ASP A 122 0.78 -8.36 12.19
C ASP A 122 0.62 -7.20 13.15
N GLY A 123 0.24 -6.03 12.62
CA GLY A 123 0.01 -4.82 13.39
C GLY A 123 -1.09 -5.01 14.43
N GLU A 124 -2.19 -5.65 14.04
CA GLU A 124 -3.29 -5.98 14.95
C GLU A 124 -2.85 -6.97 16.04
N ASN A 125 -2.16 -8.06 15.67
CA ASN A 125 -1.63 -9.03 16.64
C ASN A 125 -0.68 -8.36 17.64
N GLU A 126 0.27 -7.56 17.14
CA GLU A 126 1.24 -6.87 17.98
C GLU A 126 0.57 -5.85 18.92
N TYR A 127 -0.44 -5.13 18.42
CA TYR A 127 -1.14 -4.11 19.18
C TYR A 127 -2.01 -4.70 20.30
N TYR A 128 -2.84 -5.70 19.97
CA TYR A 128 -3.84 -6.26 20.89
C TYR A 128 -3.33 -7.39 21.77
N SER A 129 -2.32 -8.15 21.33
CA SER A 129 -1.81 -9.29 22.12
C SER A 129 -1.15 -8.83 23.42
N PRO A 130 -1.35 -9.55 24.55
CA PRO A 130 -0.60 -9.34 25.77
C PRO A 130 0.92 -9.51 25.63
N THR A 131 1.39 -10.29 24.64
CA THR A 131 2.82 -10.52 24.43
C THR A 131 3.44 -9.56 23.41
N HIS A 132 2.58 -8.78 22.72
CA HIS A 132 2.96 -7.82 21.68
C HIS A 132 3.87 -8.41 20.60
N ARG A 133 3.60 -9.65 20.17
CA ARG A 133 4.31 -10.29 19.06
C ARG A 133 3.40 -10.36 17.84
N GLN A 134 3.98 -10.10 16.67
CA GLN A 134 3.28 -10.26 15.39
C GLN A 134 2.79 -11.70 15.18
N SER A 135 3.53 -12.69 15.72
CA SER A 135 3.22 -14.12 15.62
C SER A 135 2.09 -14.62 16.51
N ASP A 136 1.44 -13.75 17.30
CA ASP A 136 0.35 -14.13 18.18
C ASP A 136 -0.95 -14.30 17.39
N TYR A 137 -0.96 -15.34 16.56
CA TYR A 137 -2.03 -15.68 15.63
C TYR A 137 -3.39 -15.62 16.34
N GLY A 138 -4.33 -14.85 15.79
CA GLY A 138 -5.66 -14.74 16.37
C GLY A 138 -5.89 -13.52 17.26
N GLU A 139 -4.83 -12.98 17.87
CA GLU A 139 -5.00 -11.99 18.94
C GLU A 139 -5.38 -10.59 18.45
N GLY A 140 -5.16 -10.29 17.17
CA GLY A 140 -5.59 -9.05 16.54
C GLY A 140 -7.10 -8.96 16.24
N ALA A 141 -7.87 -10.00 16.53
CA ALA A 141 -9.33 -10.07 16.32
C ALA A 141 -10.16 -8.88 16.85
N PRO A 142 -9.80 -8.17 17.95
CA PRO A 142 -10.58 -7.02 18.42
C PRO A 142 -10.74 -5.89 17.40
N ILE A 143 -9.90 -5.80 16.36
CA ILE A 143 -10.10 -4.85 15.26
C ILE A 143 -11.45 -5.06 14.56
N LEU A 144 -11.91 -6.31 14.47
CA LEU A 144 -13.16 -6.70 13.79
C LEU A 144 -14.39 -6.20 14.57
N ASP A 145 -14.25 -5.95 15.86
CA ASP A 145 -15.32 -5.46 16.73
C ASP A 145 -15.43 -3.92 16.71
N LEU A 146 -14.52 -3.22 16.02
CA LEU A 146 -14.59 -1.76 15.82
C LEU A 146 -15.54 -1.35 14.69
N VAL A 147 -15.86 -2.29 13.81
CA VAL A 147 -16.74 -2.13 12.65
C VAL A 147 -18.01 -2.95 12.83
N VAL A 148 -19.00 -2.72 11.97
CA VAL A 148 -20.26 -3.48 11.92
C VAL A 148 -20.24 -4.29 10.64
N LEU A 149 -19.53 -5.44 10.64
CA LEU A 149 -19.35 -6.27 9.44
C LEU A 149 -20.68 -6.69 8.80
N GLU A 150 -21.71 -6.89 9.63
CA GLU A 150 -23.04 -7.33 9.22
C GLU A 150 -23.94 -6.18 8.75
N ALA A 151 -23.49 -4.92 8.73
CA ALA A 151 -24.30 -3.78 8.31
C ALA A 151 -24.86 -3.95 6.89
N HIS A 152 -24.03 -4.50 5.99
CA HIS A 152 -24.35 -4.72 4.59
C HIS A 152 -23.97 -6.12 4.08
N ALA A 153 -23.72 -7.07 4.99
CA ALA A 153 -23.31 -8.42 4.63
C ALA A 153 -23.92 -9.50 5.54
N SER A 154 -24.07 -10.71 5.00
CA SER A 154 -24.15 -11.92 5.81
C SER A 154 -22.73 -12.40 6.11
N VAL A 155 -22.39 -12.56 7.40
CA VAL A 155 -21.01 -12.84 7.84
C VAL A 155 -20.93 -14.19 8.55
N ILE A 156 -19.96 -15.01 8.17
CA ILE A 156 -19.60 -16.26 8.84
C ILE A 156 -18.18 -16.11 9.39
N ARG A 157 -18.02 -16.28 10.71
CA ARG A 157 -16.74 -16.23 11.42
C ARG A 157 -16.40 -17.62 11.98
N PRO A 158 -15.60 -18.46 11.30
CA PRO A 158 -15.25 -19.79 11.80
C PRO A 158 -14.40 -19.72 13.08
N ASN A 159 -13.71 -18.61 13.30
CA ASN A 159 -12.84 -18.37 14.44
C ASN A 159 -12.69 -16.85 14.66
N ARG A 160 -11.67 -16.46 15.44
CA ARG A 160 -11.48 -15.07 15.86
C ARG A 160 -10.99 -14.15 14.73
N SER A 161 -10.25 -14.65 13.74
CA SER A 161 -9.51 -13.80 12.79
C SER A 161 -9.94 -13.92 11.33
N GLU A 162 -10.43 -15.08 10.91
CA GLU A 162 -10.95 -15.25 9.56
C GLU A 162 -12.46 -15.04 9.51
N TYR A 163 -12.94 -14.58 8.35
CA TYR A 163 -14.37 -14.49 8.10
C TYR A 163 -14.69 -14.47 6.61
N TYR A 164 -15.91 -14.91 6.31
CA TYR A 164 -16.53 -14.82 5.01
C TYR A 164 -17.68 -13.81 5.10
N ALA A 165 -17.70 -12.83 4.22
CA ALA A 165 -18.76 -11.84 4.09
C ALA A 165 -19.40 -11.94 2.71
N GLN A 166 -20.71 -12.13 2.67
CA GLN A 166 -21.52 -12.10 1.45
C GLN A 166 -22.31 -10.80 1.41
N MET A 167 -22.01 -9.93 0.45
CA MET A 167 -22.64 -8.62 0.28
C MET A 167 -23.51 -8.62 -0.98
N SER A 168 -24.69 -8.02 -0.92
CA SER A 168 -25.51 -7.74 -2.10
C SER A 168 -25.38 -6.27 -2.47
N VAL A 169 -24.85 -5.98 -3.66
CA VAL A 169 -24.63 -4.62 -4.16
C VAL A 169 -25.23 -4.49 -5.55
N GLY A 170 -26.39 -3.83 -5.64
CA GLY A 170 -27.18 -3.83 -6.88
C GLY A 170 -27.54 -5.26 -7.29
N ASP A 171 -27.25 -5.61 -8.53
CA ASP A 171 -27.45 -6.97 -9.06
C ASP A 171 -26.27 -7.92 -8.79
N TYR A 172 -25.20 -7.44 -8.14
CA TYR A 172 -24.02 -8.23 -7.83
C TYR A 172 -24.08 -8.83 -6.43
N THR A 173 -23.55 -10.04 -6.30
CA THR A 173 -23.23 -10.64 -5.01
C THR A 173 -21.71 -10.71 -4.87
N VAL A 174 -21.17 -10.11 -3.82
CA VAL A 174 -19.74 -10.12 -3.54
C VAL A 174 -19.45 -11.11 -2.42
N HIS A 175 -18.58 -12.07 -2.70
CA HIS A 175 -18.06 -13.07 -1.79
C HIS A 175 -16.66 -12.66 -1.34
N LEU A 176 -16.55 -12.08 -0.15
CA LEU A 176 -15.27 -11.69 0.44
C LEU A 176 -14.82 -12.74 1.46
N ILE A 177 -13.70 -13.39 1.21
CA ILE A 177 -13.05 -14.34 2.13
C ILE A 177 -11.78 -13.67 2.67
N GLN A 178 -11.79 -13.32 3.96
CA GLN A 178 -10.70 -12.64 4.64
C GLN A 178 -9.91 -13.61 5.50
N MET A 179 -8.62 -13.70 5.22
CA MET A 179 -7.69 -14.65 5.81
C MET A 179 -6.66 -13.94 6.68
N HIS A 180 -6.35 -14.53 7.82
CA HIS A 180 -5.20 -14.13 8.62
C HIS A 180 -3.96 -14.92 8.17
N PHE A 181 -2.96 -14.19 7.72
CA PHE A 181 -1.62 -14.71 7.45
C PHE A 181 -0.62 -13.68 7.97
N SER A 182 0.13 -14.06 9.01
CA SER A 182 1.12 -13.19 9.63
C SER A 182 2.47 -13.26 8.89
N ASP A 183 3.30 -12.22 8.97
CA ASP A 183 4.70 -12.32 8.54
C ASP A 183 5.55 -13.19 9.45
N GLN A 184 5.06 -13.40 10.68
CA GLN A 184 5.75 -14.14 11.73
C GLN A 184 4.90 -15.31 12.25
N PRO A 185 5.52 -16.46 12.53
CA PRO A 185 6.92 -16.79 12.28
C PRO A 185 7.24 -16.90 10.78
N MET A 186 8.53 -16.90 10.43
CA MET A 186 8.93 -16.92 9.03
C MET A 186 8.50 -18.17 8.24
N ASP A 187 8.16 -19.26 8.95
CA ASP A 187 7.63 -20.48 8.36
C ASP A 187 6.16 -20.31 7.97
N ALA A 188 5.90 -20.29 6.65
CA ALA A 188 4.56 -20.08 6.10
C ALA A 188 3.56 -21.18 6.51
N ALA A 189 4.01 -22.40 6.83
CA ALA A 189 3.12 -23.46 7.29
C ALA A 189 2.56 -23.20 8.69
N VAL A 190 3.25 -22.38 9.49
CA VAL A 190 2.84 -21.97 10.83
C VAL A 190 2.10 -20.64 10.77
N ALA A 191 2.62 -19.67 10.01
CA ALA A 191 2.03 -18.33 9.92
C ALA A 191 0.72 -18.28 9.12
N PHE A 192 0.52 -19.23 8.20
CA PHE A 192 -0.76 -19.51 7.58
C PHE A 192 -1.10 -20.98 7.91
N PRO A 193 -1.81 -21.29 8.99
CA PRO A 193 -1.98 -22.67 9.42
C PRO A 193 -2.90 -23.46 8.48
N GLU A 194 -2.79 -24.79 8.52
CA GLU A 194 -3.58 -25.67 7.66
C GLU A 194 -5.08 -25.54 7.89
N SER A 195 -5.52 -25.27 9.11
CA SER A 195 -6.93 -25.00 9.43
C SER A 195 -7.48 -23.81 8.65
N SER A 196 -6.71 -22.72 8.54
CA SER A 196 -7.12 -21.53 7.77
C SER A 196 -7.17 -21.83 6.27
N ARG A 197 -6.16 -22.52 5.74
CA ARG A 197 -6.15 -22.94 4.33
C ARG A 197 -7.30 -23.87 3.99
N ALA A 198 -7.59 -24.84 4.85
CA ALA A 198 -8.69 -25.79 4.66
C ALA A 198 -10.04 -25.08 4.69
N TRP A 199 -10.27 -24.21 5.68
CA TRP A 199 -11.49 -23.42 5.77
C TRP A 199 -11.70 -22.50 4.56
N MET A 200 -10.65 -21.82 4.10
CA MET A 200 -10.70 -21.00 2.88
C MET A 200 -11.13 -21.83 1.67
N MET A 201 -10.55 -23.03 1.51
CA MET A 201 -10.87 -23.91 0.38
C MET A 201 -12.29 -24.45 0.47
N GLU A 202 -12.74 -24.89 1.64
CA GLU A 202 -14.12 -25.33 1.86
C GLU A 202 -15.13 -24.21 1.58
N THR A 203 -14.85 -23.01 2.08
CA THR A 203 -15.69 -21.82 1.83
C THR A 203 -15.74 -21.50 0.34
N LEU A 204 -14.57 -21.48 -0.31
CA LEU A 204 -14.47 -21.21 -1.73
C LEU A 204 -15.20 -22.28 -2.55
N GLU A 205 -15.06 -23.58 -2.23
CA GLU A 205 -15.77 -24.68 -2.89
C GLU A 205 -17.29 -24.54 -2.75
N GLY A 206 -17.77 -24.15 -1.57
CA GLY A 206 -19.18 -23.96 -1.27
C GLY A 206 -19.88 -22.81 -2.02
N VAL A 207 -19.14 -21.87 -2.62
CA VAL A 207 -19.74 -20.79 -3.42
C VAL A 207 -20.16 -21.32 -4.81
N GLU A 208 -21.45 -21.35 -5.09
CA GLU A 208 -21.94 -21.59 -6.46
C GLU A 208 -21.87 -20.30 -7.27
N LYS A 209 -20.76 -20.09 -7.99
CA LYS A 209 -20.50 -18.84 -8.73
C LYS A 209 -21.37 -18.74 -9.98
N GLY A 210 -22.20 -17.70 -10.06
CA GLY A 210 -22.92 -17.23 -11.24
C GLY A 210 -22.28 -16.01 -11.89
N ASP A 211 -22.96 -15.48 -12.92
CA ASP A 211 -22.43 -14.42 -13.80
C ASP A 211 -22.27 -13.04 -13.11
N LYS A 212 -22.98 -12.84 -12.00
CA LYS A 212 -22.99 -11.60 -11.20
C LYS A 212 -22.37 -11.80 -9.82
N ASP A 213 -21.64 -12.89 -9.64
CA ASP A 213 -20.88 -13.16 -8.43
C ASP A 213 -19.43 -12.70 -8.58
N LEU A 214 -18.95 -11.90 -7.62
CA LEU A 214 -17.56 -11.48 -7.52
C LEU A 214 -16.92 -12.16 -6.32
N ILE A 215 -15.90 -12.99 -6.55
CA ILE A 215 -15.18 -13.70 -5.49
C ILE A 215 -13.83 -13.04 -5.22
N ILE A 216 -13.65 -12.57 -3.99
CA ILE A 216 -12.45 -11.90 -3.50
C ILE A 216 -11.87 -12.71 -2.35
N VAL A 217 -10.61 -13.13 -2.47
CA VAL A 217 -9.90 -13.84 -1.40
C VAL A 217 -8.68 -13.02 -1.00
N ALA A 218 -8.56 -12.72 0.28
CA ALA A 218 -7.62 -11.71 0.75
C ALA A 218 -6.83 -12.18 1.96
N ALA A 219 -5.52 -11.91 1.98
CA ALA A 219 -4.66 -12.18 3.13
C ALA A 219 -3.56 -11.11 3.24
N HIS A 220 -3.15 -10.76 4.46
CA HIS A 220 -1.90 -10.02 4.67
C HIS A 220 -0.74 -11.00 4.44
N SER A 221 0.30 -10.68 3.67
CA SER A 221 1.35 -11.66 3.41
C SER A 221 2.71 -11.07 3.07
N ARG A 222 3.70 -11.51 3.84
CA ARG A 222 5.13 -11.20 3.67
C ARG A 222 5.65 -11.19 2.24
N THR A 223 5.22 -12.13 1.41
CA THR A 223 5.78 -12.29 0.06
C THR A 223 5.05 -11.42 -0.98
N GLY A 224 3.88 -10.90 -0.64
CA GLY A 224 3.00 -10.26 -1.60
C GLY A 224 2.26 -11.22 -2.54
N ALA A 225 2.54 -12.52 -2.49
CA ALA A 225 1.93 -13.55 -3.33
C ALA A 225 1.73 -14.84 -2.51
N TRP A 226 0.68 -14.86 -1.68
CA TRP A 226 0.43 -15.95 -0.74
C TRP A 226 -0.19 -17.19 -1.40
N ASP A 227 -0.78 -17.05 -2.59
CA ASP A 227 -1.30 -18.17 -3.39
C ASP A 227 -0.22 -19.22 -3.68
N MET A 228 1.03 -18.77 -3.80
CA MET A 228 2.21 -19.62 -4.04
C MET A 228 2.56 -20.54 -2.86
N ILE A 229 1.97 -20.33 -1.68
CA ILE A 229 2.13 -21.19 -0.50
C ILE A 229 1.19 -22.41 -0.56
N LEU A 230 0.15 -22.36 -1.39
CA LEU A 230 -0.81 -23.45 -1.53
C LEU A 230 -0.24 -24.63 -2.32
N SER A 231 -0.83 -25.82 -2.15
CA SER A 231 -0.55 -26.93 -3.06
C SER A 231 -1.01 -26.59 -4.48
N PRO A 232 -0.43 -27.20 -5.53
CA PRO A 232 -0.83 -26.95 -6.91
C PRO A 232 -2.34 -27.05 -7.15
N GLU A 233 -3.00 -28.05 -6.55
CA GLU A 233 -4.43 -28.30 -6.69
C GLU A 233 -5.27 -27.19 -6.05
N ARG A 234 -4.91 -26.77 -4.84
CA ARG A 234 -5.58 -25.67 -4.12
C ARG A 234 -5.35 -24.33 -4.80
N ARG A 235 -4.14 -24.09 -5.31
CA ARG A 235 -3.81 -22.90 -6.09
C ARG A 235 -4.63 -22.85 -7.37
N GLN A 236 -4.73 -23.98 -8.09
CA GLN A 236 -5.55 -24.09 -9.29
C GLN A 236 -7.03 -23.78 -8.99
N LEU A 237 -7.59 -24.36 -7.93
CA LEU A 237 -8.96 -24.09 -7.50
C LEU A 237 -9.18 -22.61 -7.17
N LEU A 238 -8.29 -22.01 -6.36
CA LEU A 238 -8.33 -20.59 -6.03
C LEU A 238 -8.36 -19.72 -7.27
N LEU A 239 -7.37 -19.87 -8.15
CA LEU A 239 -7.17 -19.00 -9.30
C LEU A 239 -8.20 -19.21 -10.43
N ASN A 240 -8.85 -20.38 -10.47
CA ASN A 240 -9.95 -20.63 -11.42
C ASN A 240 -11.30 -20.06 -10.93
N LYS A 241 -11.45 -19.82 -9.63
CA LYS A 241 -12.75 -19.44 -9.05
C LYS A 241 -12.79 -17.99 -8.59
N ALA A 242 -11.73 -17.52 -7.97
CA ALA A 242 -11.60 -16.13 -7.56
C ALA A 242 -11.52 -15.18 -8.77
N ASP A 243 -12.02 -13.96 -8.57
CA ASP A 243 -11.82 -12.84 -9.49
C ASP A 243 -10.65 -11.99 -9.02
N LEU A 244 -10.51 -11.81 -7.70
CA LEU A 244 -9.42 -11.07 -7.09
C LEU A 244 -8.76 -11.88 -5.96
N VAL A 245 -7.43 -11.92 -5.99
CA VAL A 245 -6.61 -12.50 -4.91
C VAL A 245 -5.73 -11.41 -4.34
N LEU A 246 -6.06 -10.95 -3.14
CA LEU A 246 -5.48 -9.74 -2.57
C LEU A 246 -4.39 -10.05 -1.55
N SER A 247 -3.33 -9.24 -1.58
CA SER A 247 -2.16 -9.31 -0.71
C SER A 247 -1.70 -7.92 -0.28
N ALA A 248 -0.92 -7.85 0.80
CA ALA A 248 -0.40 -6.61 1.36
C ALA A 248 1.06 -6.78 1.85
N THR A 249 1.50 -5.99 2.84
CA THR A 249 2.75 -6.14 3.61
C THR A 249 4.04 -5.73 2.92
N THR A 250 4.21 -6.02 1.62
CA THR A 250 5.43 -5.60 0.92
C THR A 250 5.50 -4.08 0.73
N HIS A 251 4.36 -3.42 0.99
CA HIS A 251 4.05 -2.02 0.77
C HIS A 251 4.18 -1.59 -0.70
N ARG A 252 4.40 -2.53 -1.63
CA ARG A 252 4.50 -2.26 -3.06
C ARG A 252 3.19 -2.55 -3.73
N PHE A 253 2.79 -1.67 -4.64
CA PHE A 253 1.65 -1.94 -5.49
C PHE A 253 2.09 -2.74 -6.71
N GLU A 254 1.38 -3.83 -6.97
CA GLU A 254 1.51 -4.62 -8.18
C GLU A 254 0.18 -5.32 -8.44
N ALA A 255 -0.25 -5.37 -9.70
CA ALA A 255 -1.37 -6.19 -10.13
C ALA A 255 -0.90 -7.07 -11.28
N TRP A 256 -1.22 -8.35 -11.26
CA TRP A 256 -0.77 -9.30 -12.28
C TRP A 256 -1.75 -10.45 -12.45
N ALA A 257 -1.75 -11.04 -13.64
CA ALA A 257 -2.31 -12.36 -13.85
C ALA A 257 -1.24 -13.41 -13.53
N PRO A 258 -1.51 -14.41 -12.67
CA PRO A 258 -0.53 -15.42 -12.31
C PRO A 258 -0.08 -16.25 -13.53
N GLU A 259 1.20 -16.64 -13.53
CA GLU A 259 1.78 -17.49 -14.58
C GLU A 259 0.98 -18.80 -14.73
N GLY A 260 0.56 -19.10 -15.96
CA GLY A 260 -0.29 -20.24 -16.30
C GLY A 260 -1.80 -20.00 -16.13
N PHE A 261 -2.19 -18.81 -15.66
CA PHE A 261 -3.58 -18.39 -15.44
C PHE A 261 -3.90 -17.06 -16.14
N GLU A 262 -3.13 -16.68 -17.16
CA GLU A 262 -3.27 -15.40 -17.86
C GLU A 262 -4.66 -15.22 -18.48
N ASN A 263 -5.26 -16.34 -18.93
CA ASN A 263 -6.61 -16.40 -19.48
C ASN A 263 -7.69 -16.76 -18.42
N GLY A 264 -7.30 -17.02 -17.16
CA GLY A 264 -8.23 -17.32 -16.06
C GLY A 264 -8.94 -16.07 -15.55
N THR A 265 -9.83 -16.17 -14.57
CA THR A 265 -10.58 -15.01 -14.04
C THR A 265 -9.77 -14.16 -13.07
N ALA A 266 -8.88 -14.78 -12.30
CA ALA A 266 -8.22 -14.14 -11.18
C ALA A 266 -7.18 -13.08 -11.59
N VAL A 267 -7.24 -11.93 -10.91
CA VAL A 267 -6.14 -10.97 -10.83
C VAL A 267 -5.58 -10.98 -9.41
N CYS A 268 -4.27 -11.20 -9.31
CA CYS A 268 -3.58 -11.05 -8.03
C CYS A 268 -3.16 -9.59 -7.86
N ILE A 269 -3.32 -9.06 -6.64
CA ILE A 269 -3.02 -7.67 -6.32
C ILE A 269 -2.23 -7.60 -5.02
N ASN A 270 -1.04 -7.01 -5.06
CA ASN A 270 -0.41 -6.43 -3.89
C ASN A 270 -0.85 -4.98 -3.78
N THR A 271 -1.48 -4.64 -2.66
CA THR A 271 -2.30 -3.43 -2.53
C THR A 271 -1.51 -2.15 -2.26
N GLY A 272 -0.19 -2.23 -2.11
CA GLY A 272 0.63 -1.06 -1.79
C GLY A 272 0.55 -0.69 -0.31
N ALA A 273 0.56 0.61 0.00
CA ALA A 273 0.36 1.10 1.37
C ALA A 273 -0.15 2.55 1.36
N VAL A 274 -1.06 2.88 2.28
CA VAL A 274 -1.57 4.24 2.42
C VAL A 274 -0.48 5.18 2.94
N ASN A 275 0.26 4.77 3.98
CA ASN A 275 1.22 5.64 4.69
C ASN A 275 2.68 5.22 4.54
N TYR A 276 2.93 3.93 4.33
CA TYR A 276 4.27 3.35 4.42
C TYR A 276 4.77 2.74 3.10
N PRO A 277 4.66 3.40 1.94
CA PRO A 277 4.89 2.76 0.64
C PRO A 277 6.27 2.12 0.50
N GLY A 278 6.31 1.08 -0.32
CA GLY A 278 7.51 0.36 -0.69
C GLY A 278 8.26 1.05 -1.81
N THR A 279 9.39 0.46 -2.19
CA THR A 279 10.22 0.95 -3.30
C THR A 279 9.40 1.03 -4.59
N MET A 280 9.61 2.10 -5.37
CA MET A 280 8.89 2.34 -6.62
C MET A 280 7.37 2.37 -6.44
N THR A 281 6.81 2.69 -5.28
CA THR A 281 5.35 2.83 -5.09
C THR A 281 5.11 4.15 -4.37
N PRO A 282 4.15 5.00 -4.81
CA PRO A 282 3.75 6.16 -4.03
C PRO A 282 2.84 5.73 -2.87
N ASN A 283 2.60 6.61 -1.91
CA ASN A 283 1.46 6.44 -1.00
C ASN A 283 0.18 6.27 -1.82
N GLY A 284 -0.65 5.27 -1.51
CA GLY A 284 -1.82 5.01 -2.34
C GLY A 284 -2.74 3.91 -1.84
N TYR A 285 -3.87 3.76 -2.52
CA TYR A 285 -4.89 2.75 -2.30
C TYR A 285 -5.44 2.26 -3.64
N VAL A 286 -6.14 1.13 -3.66
CA VAL A 286 -6.72 0.56 -4.88
C VAL A 286 -8.21 0.89 -4.95
N GLU A 287 -8.69 1.27 -6.13
CA GLU A 287 -10.11 1.28 -6.47
C GLU A 287 -10.37 0.26 -7.57
N ILE A 288 -11.49 -0.44 -7.46
CA ILE A 288 -11.94 -1.46 -8.39
C ILE A 288 -13.31 -1.06 -8.93
N HIS A 289 -13.43 -1.06 -10.25
CA HIS A 289 -14.65 -0.75 -10.98
C HIS A 289 -15.04 -1.97 -11.81
N ILE A 290 -16.20 -2.55 -11.51
CA ILE A 290 -16.81 -3.62 -12.30
C ILE A 290 -17.78 -2.97 -13.27
N ILE A 291 -17.57 -3.21 -14.56
CA ILE A 291 -18.40 -2.67 -15.64
C ILE A 291 -18.81 -3.86 -16.50
N GLU A 292 -20.10 -4.19 -16.56
CA GLU A 292 -20.64 -5.40 -17.16
C GLU A 292 -20.21 -5.60 -18.61
N SER A 293 -20.19 -4.53 -19.40
CA SER A 293 -19.80 -4.57 -20.81
C SER A 293 -18.28 -4.61 -21.05
N VAL A 294 -17.47 -4.46 -19.99
CA VAL A 294 -16.02 -4.27 -20.10
C VAL A 294 -15.25 -5.32 -19.31
N GLY A 295 -15.57 -5.52 -18.03
CA GLY A 295 -14.85 -6.37 -17.08
C GLY A 295 -14.47 -5.62 -15.81
N ILE A 296 -13.34 -6.01 -15.22
CA ILE A 296 -12.78 -5.41 -14.00
C ILE A 296 -11.73 -4.37 -14.38
N VAL A 297 -11.89 -3.14 -13.93
CA VAL A 297 -10.90 -2.07 -14.09
C VAL A 297 -10.35 -1.71 -12.72
N GLY A 298 -9.03 -1.75 -12.56
CA GLY A 298 -8.37 -1.37 -11.32
C GLY A 298 -7.53 -0.11 -11.46
N GLN A 299 -7.53 0.73 -10.43
CA GLN A 299 -6.74 1.96 -10.33
C GLN A 299 -5.99 1.98 -8.99
N TYR A 300 -4.67 2.18 -9.02
CA TYR A 300 -3.89 2.50 -7.81
C TYR A 300 -3.76 4.00 -7.64
N ILE A 301 -4.64 4.58 -6.83
CA ILE A 301 -4.76 6.01 -6.64
C ILE A 301 -3.59 6.55 -5.81
N ASP A 302 -2.78 7.40 -6.43
CA ASP A 302 -1.62 8.05 -5.82
C ASP A 302 -2.04 9.22 -4.90
N LEU A 303 -1.86 9.03 -3.58
CA LEU A 303 -2.20 9.99 -2.53
C LEU A 303 -1.19 11.12 -2.37
N THR A 304 -0.05 11.05 -3.07
CA THR A 304 0.90 12.18 -3.12
C THR A 304 0.41 13.30 -4.04
N GLN A 305 -0.61 13.03 -4.86
CA GLN A 305 -1.25 14.00 -5.73
C GLN A 305 -2.26 14.85 -4.96
N THR A 306 -2.53 16.06 -5.44
CA THR A 306 -3.49 16.98 -4.80
C THR A 306 -4.93 16.74 -5.25
N GLY A 307 -5.16 15.83 -6.20
CA GLY A 307 -6.48 15.46 -6.68
C GLY A 307 -6.53 14.01 -7.14
N ARG A 308 -7.69 13.39 -6.92
CA ARG A 308 -8.03 12.07 -7.48
C ARG A 308 -8.18 12.19 -9.00
N ARG A 309 -7.47 11.35 -9.75
CA ARG A 309 -7.50 11.32 -11.22
C ARG A 309 -7.23 9.90 -11.72
N LEU A 310 -7.54 9.67 -13.00
CA LEU A 310 -7.20 8.43 -13.69
C LEU A 310 -5.71 8.17 -13.60
N GLN A 311 -5.34 6.92 -13.41
CA GLN A 311 -3.97 6.46 -13.34
C GLN A 311 -3.58 5.82 -14.66
N ARG A 312 -2.30 5.47 -14.80
CA ARG A 312 -1.76 4.96 -16.05
C ARG A 312 -0.57 4.04 -15.84
N GLY A 313 -0.20 3.32 -16.90
CA GLY A 313 0.88 2.34 -16.88
C GLY A 313 0.58 1.26 -15.84
N ARG A 314 1.59 0.86 -15.07
CA ARG A 314 1.42 -0.17 -14.04
C ARG A 314 0.40 0.15 -12.95
N PHE A 315 -0.04 1.40 -12.80
CA PHE A 315 -1.02 1.82 -11.78
C PHE A 315 -2.47 1.78 -12.28
N ALA A 316 -2.71 1.36 -13.52
CA ALA A 316 -4.04 1.20 -14.08
C ALA A 316 -4.09 -0.09 -14.91
N TRP A 317 -5.13 -0.90 -14.74
CA TRP A 317 -5.26 -2.16 -15.45
C TRP A 317 -6.71 -2.51 -15.72
N ILE A 318 -6.90 -3.41 -16.68
CA ILE A 318 -8.18 -4.04 -16.99
C ILE A 318 -8.01 -5.56 -17.02
N LYS A 319 -9.00 -6.27 -16.51
CA LYS A 319 -9.25 -7.68 -16.76
C LYS A 319 -10.61 -7.83 -17.46
N PRO A 320 -10.62 -8.00 -18.80
CA PRO A 320 -11.84 -8.26 -19.53
C PRO A 320 -12.44 -9.61 -19.13
N LYS A 321 -13.76 -9.78 -19.33
CA LYS A 321 -14.45 -11.06 -19.07
C LYS A 321 -13.81 -12.24 -19.80
N ASP A 322 -13.52 -12.06 -21.09
CA ASP A 322 -13.03 -13.12 -21.99
C ASP A 322 -11.60 -12.90 -22.49
N GLY A 323 -10.73 -12.26 -21.70
CA GLY A 323 -9.39 -11.92 -22.17
C GLY A 323 -8.37 -11.74 -21.07
N PRO A 324 -7.07 -11.71 -21.40
CA PRO A 324 -6.02 -11.56 -20.41
C PRO A 324 -6.05 -10.17 -19.77
N MET A 325 -5.52 -10.09 -18.55
CA MET A 325 -5.27 -8.81 -17.90
C MET A 325 -4.27 -7.99 -18.73
N ARG A 326 -4.46 -6.67 -18.81
CA ARG A 326 -3.49 -5.74 -19.40
C ARG A 326 -3.44 -4.41 -18.65
N TYR A 327 -2.30 -3.74 -18.69
CA TYR A 327 -2.15 -2.39 -18.18
C TYR A 327 -2.79 -1.36 -19.12
N LEU A 328 -3.26 -0.25 -18.55
CA LEU A 328 -3.96 0.81 -19.26
C LEU A 328 -3.19 2.13 -19.19
N ASN A 329 -3.36 2.95 -20.22
CA ASN A 329 -2.99 4.37 -20.18
C ASN A 329 -4.26 5.20 -20.35
N LEU A 330 -5.01 5.39 -19.26
CA LEU A 330 -6.33 6.06 -19.31
C LEU A 330 -6.24 7.58 -19.46
N ARG A 331 -5.04 8.16 -19.39
CA ARG A 331 -4.81 9.59 -19.64
C ARG A 331 -3.43 9.85 -20.25
N PRO A 332 -3.22 11.00 -20.91
CA PRO A 332 -1.90 11.42 -21.36
C PRO A 332 -0.88 11.51 -20.21
N PRO A 333 0.43 11.32 -20.51
CA PRO A 333 1.49 11.65 -19.56
C PRO A 333 1.42 13.12 -19.18
N THR A 334 1.61 13.40 -17.90
CA THR A 334 2.14 14.72 -17.55
C THR A 334 3.64 14.78 -17.88
N THR A 335 4.22 15.97 -17.99
CA THR A 335 5.67 16.18 -18.17
C THR A 335 6.49 15.33 -17.20
N ASN A 336 6.03 15.28 -15.94
CA ASN A 336 6.65 14.55 -14.84
C ASN A 336 6.23 13.08 -14.78
N GLU A 337 5.88 12.45 -15.91
CA GLU A 337 5.56 11.01 -16.01
C GLU A 337 6.12 10.42 -17.31
N THR A 338 6.94 11.19 -18.02
CA THR A 338 7.65 10.73 -19.21
C THR A 338 9.00 10.14 -18.81
N ASN A 339 9.51 9.21 -19.61
CA ASN A 339 10.89 8.72 -19.47
C ASN A 339 11.91 9.65 -20.14
N GLU A 340 11.51 10.89 -20.45
CA GLU A 340 12.44 11.88 -20.97
C GLU A 340 13.44 12.28 -19.88
N PRO A 341 14.71 12.55 -20.25
CA PRO A 341 15.68 13.07 -19.31
C PRO A 341 15.20 14.40 -18.71
N ILE A 342 15.16 14.47 -17.38
CA ILE A 342 14.85 15.69 -16.62
C ILE A 342 16.07 16.63 -16.64
N THR A 343 17.26 16.05 -16.50
CA THR A 343 18.54 16.75 -16.61
C THR A 343 19.60 15.80 -17.14
N ASN A 344 20.79 16.31 -17.45
CA ASN A 344 21.95 15.53 -17.86
C ASN A 344 23.13 15.87 -16.96
N LEU A 345 23.52 14.92 -16.11
CA LEU A 345 24.58 15.11 -15.14
C LEU A 345 25.95 15.01 -15.81
N THR A 346 26.77 16.05 -15.65
CA THR A 346 28.17 16.02 -16.10
C THR A 346 29.04 15.13 -15.24
N GLU A 347 28.72 15.04 -13.94
CA GLU A 347 29.41 14.23 -12.93
C GLU A 347 28.39 13.44 -12.11
N PRO A 348 28.73 12.26 -11.55
CA PRO A 348 27.84 11.53 -10.68
C PRO A 348 27.62 12.24 -9.33
N PHE A 349 26.50 11.97 -8.68
CA PHE A 349 26.24 12.35 -7.30
C PHE A 349 26.16 11.11 -6.40
N GLU A 350 27.01 11.06 -5.39
CA GLU A 350 26.93 10.05 -4.34
C GLU A 350 25.69 10.25 -3.47
N ALA A 351 25.20 9.16 -2.88
CA ALA A 351 24.03 9.17 -2.00
C ALA A 351 24.12 10.25 -0.89
N THR A 352 25.30 10.38 -0.26
CA THR A 352 25.53 11.38 0.80
C THR A 352 25.54 12.83 0.31
N GLN A 353 25.95 13.08 -0.94
CA GLN A 353 25.88 14.40 -1.56
C GLN A 353 24.42 14.80 -1.81
N ILE A 354 23.61 13.85 -2.31
CA ILE A 354 22.18 14.04 -2.50
C ILE A 354 21.49 14.31 -1.15
N GLU A 355 21.80 13.53 -0.10
CA GLU A 355 21.25 13.76 1.25
C GLU A 355 21.58 15.14 1.79
N GLY A 356 22.84 15.59 1.63
CA GLY A 356 23.28 16.91 2.06
C GLY A 356 22.56 18.03 1.31
N GLY A 357 22.50 17.93 -0.02
CA GLY A 357 21.82 18.91 -0.87
C GLY A 357 20.33 19.02 -0.59
N LEU A 358 19.64 17.89 -0.49
CA LEU A 358 18.21 17.84 -0.17
C LEU A 358 17.91 18.35 1.24
N SER A 359 18.74 17.99 2.22
CA SER A 359 18.58 18.51 3.58
C SER A 359 18.70 20.02 3.61
N GLN A 360 19.66 20.59 2.88
CA GLN A 360 19.82 22.04 2.78
C GLN A 360 18.61 22.70 2.09
N LEU A 361 18.16 22.16 0.95
CA LEU A 361 16.98 22.66 0.23
C LEU A 361 15.73 22.67 1.12
N ILE A 362 15.50 21.61 1.89
CA ILE A 362 14.35 21.52 2.82
C ILE A 362 14.48 22.60 3.91
N LYS A 363 15.67 22.82 4.47
CA LYS A 363 15.89 23.86 5.49
C LYS A 363 15.62 25.25 4.93
N GLU A 364 16.05 25.55 3.72
CA GLU A 364 15.80 26.82 3.05
C GLU A 364 14.31 27.06 2.80
N LYS A 365 13.59 26.02 2.36
CA LYS A 365 12.14 26.11 2.08
C LYS A 365 11.28 26.27 3.32
N THR A 366 11.67 25.66 4.44
CA THR A 366 10.76 25.46 5.59
C THR A 366 11.24 26.15 6.86
N GLY A 367 12.50 26.57 6.92
CA GLY A 367 13.12 27.16 8.10
C GLY A 367 13.22 26.18 9.28
N VAL A 368 13.27 24.87 9.03
CA VAL A 368 13.47 23.87 10.09
C VAL A 368 14.90 23.86 10.60
N ASP A 369 15.07 23.48 11.87
CA ASP A 369 16.39 23.38 12.49
C ASP A 369 17.17 22.18 11.93
N PHE A 370 16.48 21.06 11.71
CA PHE A 370 17.01 19.86 11.07
C PHE A 370 16.12 19.39 9.93
N ALA A 371 16.75 18.97 8.84
CA ALA A 371 16.11 18.20 7.79
C ALA A 371 16.85 16.86 7.67
N LEU A 372 16.07 15.79 7.54
CA LEU A 372 16.57 14.44 7.36
C LEU A 372 16.00 13.92 6.06
N VAL A 373 16.88 13.36 5.23
CA VAL A 373 16.51 12.66 4.02
C VAL A 373 17.31 11.38 4.00
N GLY A 374 16.63 10.25 3.79
CA GLY A 374 17.30 8.95 3.63
C GLY A 374 17.37 8.59 2.15
N THR A 375 18.57 8.41 1.62
CA THR A 375 18.80 7.90 0.28
C THR A 375 19.29 6.45 0.34
N ARG A 376 19.05 5.72 -0.75
CA ARG A 376 19.47 4.33 -0.94
C ARG A 376 20.69 4.25 -1.85
N GLN A 377 20.76 5.11 -2.86
CA GLN A 377 21.79 5.09 -3.89
C GLN A 377 22.00 6.50 -4.47
N GLY A 378 23.16 6.70 -5.09
CA GLY A 378 23.49 7.91 -5.85
C GLY A 378 22.83 7.94 -7.23
N LEU A 379 23.27 8.92 -8.04
CA LEU A 379 22.94 9.08 -9.44
C LEU A 379 24.23 9.07 -10.27
N ASP A 380 24.26 8.25 -11.33
CA ASP A 380 25.38 8.20 -12.25
C ASP A 380 25.40 9.42 -13.18
N LYS A 381 26.56 9.69 -13.79
CA LYS A 381 26.68 10.68 -14.87
C LYS A 381 25.78 10.32 -16.06
N GLY A 382 25.30 11.32 -16.77
CA GLY A 382 24.44 11.16 -17.94
C GLY A 382 22.98 11.56 -17.69
N PRO A 383 22.06 11.14 -18.58
CA PRO A 383 20.66 11.54 -18.50
C PRO A 383 19.98 10.95 -17.26
N VAL A 384 19.37 11.83 -16.46
CA VAL A 384 18.57 11.43 -15.29
C VAL A 384 17.10 11.50 -15.65
N THR A 385 16.43 10.35 -15.63
CA THR A 385 14.97 10.25 -15.78
C THR A 385 14.28 10.33 -14.43
N GLN A 386 12.95 10.48 -14.44
CA GLN A 386 12.17 10.42 -13.20
C GLN A 386 12.29 9.07 -12.49
N GLU A 387 12.36 7.98 -13.24
CA GLU A 387 12.57 6.65 -12.66
C GLU A 387 13.93 6.58 -11.95
N ALA A 388 14.99 7.12 -12.55
CA ALA A 388 16.30 7.19 -11.91
C ALA A 388 16.24 8.00 -10.60
N ALA A 389 15.55 9.15 -10.61
CA ALA A 389 15.32 9.96 -9.42
C ALA A 389 14.50 9.21 -8.34
N TRP A 390 13.52 8.39 -8.74
CA TRP A 390 12.74 7.59 -7.79
C TRP A 390 13.60 6.50 -7.12
N ARG A 391 14.49 5.85 -7.89
CA ARG A 391 15.35 4.76 -7.40
C ARG A 391 16.36 5.22 -6.34
N VAL A 392 16.66 6.52 -6.26
CA VAL A 392 17.47 7.13 -5.18
C VAL A 392 16.88 6.85 -3.81
N PHE A 393 15.57 6.71 -3.67
CA PHE A 393 14.92 6.51 -2.36
C PHE A 393 14.47 5.06 -2.16
N SER A 394 14.60 4.55 -0.93
CA SER A 394 14.06 3.23 -0.56
C SER A 394 12.54 3.23 -0.50
N LYS A 395 11.97 4.35 -0.04
CA LYS A 395 10.55 4.70 0.02
C LYS A 395 10.44 6.15 -0.47
N ASN A 396 9.55 6.43 -1.41
CA ASN A 396 9.33 7.78 -1.90
C ASN A 396 8.14 8.38 -1.16
N THR A 397 8.43 9.07 -0.06
CA THR A 397 7.44 9.58 0.89
C THR A 397 7.42 11.10 0.92
N ASN A 398 6.36 11.67 1.49
CA ASN A 398 6.35 13.07 1.87
C ASN A 398 7.18 13.30 3.13
N ILE A 399 7.97 14.37 3.12
CA ILE A 399 8.64 14.89 4.30
C ILE A 399 7.62 15.66 5.14
N ARG A 400 7.56 15.36 6.44
CA ARG A 400 6.70 16.04 7.41
C ARG A 400 7.55 16.76 8.44
N ILE A 401 7.02 17.84 9.01
CA ILE A 401 7.69 18.64 10.03
C ILE A 401 7.05 18.35 11.38
N VAL A 402 7.88 17.97 12.36
CA VAL A 402 7.47 17.74 13.74
C VAL A 402 8.07 18.81 14.66
N ARG A 403 7.25 19.31 15.57
CA ARG A 403 7.58 20.34 16.56
C ARG A 403 7.84 19.69 17.91
N ILE A 404 9.09 19.64 18.33
CA ILE A 404 9.51 18.98 19.56
C ILE A 404 9.78 20.04 20.64
N PRO A 405 9.05 20.05 21.77
CA PRO A 405 9.38 20.93 22.89
C PRO A 405 10.81 20.67 23.38
N MET A 406 11.57 21.72 23.72
CA MET A 406 12.98 21.52 24.09
C MET A 406 13.17 20.59 25.29
N ALA A 407 12.22 20.55 26.22
CA ALA A 407 12.22 19.61 27.35
C ALA A 407 12.20 18.13 26.94
N LYS A 408 11.78 17.81 25.71
CA LYS A 408 11.66 16.46 25.14
C LYS A 408 12.72 16.15 24.07
N VAL A 409 13.70 17.04 23.86
CA VAL A 409 14.62 16.93 22.72
C VAL A 409 15.69 15.86 22.87
N LEU A 410 16.18 15.60 24.10
CA LEU A 410 17.36 14.77 24.31
C LEU A 410 17.19 13.33 23.79
N PRO A 411 16.06 12.64 24.03
CA PRO A 411 15.81 11.33 23.42
C PRO A 411 15.80 11.38 21.89
N VAL A 412 15.29 12.46 21.29
CA VAL A 412 15.26 12.65 19.84
C VAL A 412 16.66 12.80 19.29
N LEU A 413 17.53 13.61 19.91
CA LEU A 413 18.92 13.76 19.48
C LEU A 413 19.67 12.42 19.53
N GLY A 414 19.46 11.62 20.58
CA GLY A 414 20.00 10.26 20.68
C GLY A 414 19.51 9.37 19.55
N PHE A 415 18.20 9.38 19.26
CA PHE A 415 17.60 8.63 18.15
C PHE A 415 18.16 9.05 16.79
N LEU A 416 18.33 10.35 16.57
CA LEU A 416 18.87 10.93 15.34
C LEU A 416 20.40 10.88 15.25
N ARG A 417 21.09 10.42 16.30
CA ARG A 417 22.55 10.43 16.43
C ARG A 417 23.15 11.83 16.21
N LYS A 418 22.52 12.85 16.81
CA LYS A 418 22.98 14.24 16.80
C LYS A 418 23.43 14.65 18.20
N THR A 419 24.46 15.49 18.29
CA THR A 419 25.05 15.94 19.56
C THR A 419 24.81 17.41 19.86
N GLU A 420 24.36 18.18 18.88
CA GLU A 420 24.20 19.63 18.98
C GLU A 420 22.77 20.04 18.64
N ILE A 421 22.31 21.13 19.27
CA ILE A 421 21.04 21.78 18.98
C ILE A 421 21.39 23.13 18.36
N ALA A 422 20.97 23.36 17.12
CA ALA A 422 21.15 24.65 16.46
C ALA A 422 20.04 25.66 16.81
N SER A 423 18.98 25.24 17.49
CA SER A 423 17.80 26.06 17.71
C SER A 423 17.97 27.06 18.86
N GLN A 424 17.58 28.31 18.61
CA GLN A 424 17.42 29.36 19.63
C GLN A 424 15.98 29.44 20.17
N SER A 425 15.09 28.56 19.69
CA SER A 425 13.67 28.52 20.04
C SER A 425 13.39 27.59 21.22
N ASN A 426 12.20 27.73 21.84
CA ASN A 426 11.67 26.79 22.82
C ASN A 426 11.15 25.47 22.19
N VAL A 427 11.21 25.36 20.87
CA VAL A 427 10.78 24.20 20.09
C VAL A 427 11.83 23.90 19.03
N LEU A 428 12.22 22.63 18.90
CA LEU A 428 13.00 22.12 17.78
C LEU A 428 12.06 21.66 16.67
N ARG A 429 12.22 22.19 15.47
CA ARG A 429 11.49 21.77 14.26
C ARG A 429 12.36 20.82 13.44
N VAL A 430 11.86 19.61 13.20
CA VAL A 430 12.57 18.58 12.43
C VAL A 430 11.73 18.16 11.23
N ALA A 431 12.27 18.30 10.02
CA ALA A 431 11.70 17.73 8.82
C ALA A 431 12.26 16.32 8.61
N ALA A 432 11.40 15.31 8.47
CA ALA A 432 11.80 13.93 8.25
C ALA A 432 10.79 13.15 7.38
N PRO A 433 11.20 12.05 6.72
CA PRO A 433 10.27 11.13 6.05
C PRO A 433 9.27 10.54 7.04
N HIS A 434 8.06 10.23 6.58
CA HIS A 434 6.98 9.75 7.46
C HIS A 434 7.42 8.66 8.46
N PRO A 435 8.09 7.55 8.06
CA PRO A 435 8.45 6.51 9.03
C PRO A 435 9.43 6.97 10.10
N THR A 436 10.34 7.88 9.76
CA THR A 436 11.28 8.48 10.71
C THR A 436 10.56 9.43 11.66
N MET A 437 9.59 10.20 11.15
CA MET A 437 8.74 11.08 11.94
C MET A 437 7.98 10.28 13.02
N THR A 438 7.38 9.14 12.69
CA THR A 438 6.69 8.30 13.69
C THR A 438 7.64 7.89 14.81
N GLY A 439 8.88 7.51 14.46
CA GLY A 439 9.93 7.22 15.44
C GLY A 439 10.27 8.41 16.34
N ILE A 440 10.37 9.62 15.78
CA ILE A 440 10.60 10.86 16.53
C ILE A 440 9.47 11.11 17.53
N ILE A 441 8.20 10.98 17.11
CA ILE A 441 7.02 11.16 17.96
C ILE A 441 7.09 10.19 19.15
N THR A 442 7.34 8.90 18.88
CA THR A 442 7.42 7.86 19.92
C THR A 442 8.54 8.14 20.92
N VAL A 443 9.78 8.41 20.47
CA VAL A 443 10.92 8.61 21.39
C VAL A 443 10.81 9.92 22.18
N ALA A 444 10.19 10.95 21.60
CA ALA A 444 9.92 12.20 22.31
C ALA A 444 8.77 12.07 23.31
N GLY A 445 7.92 11.03 23.18
CA GLY A 445 6.69 10.91 23.97
C GLY A 445 5.73 12.08 23.68
N ILE A 446 5.58 12.46 22.42
CA ILE A 446 4.59 13.45 21.95
C ILE A 446 3.52 12.75 21.10
N THR A 447 2.55 13.51 20.62
CA THR A 447 1.46 13.03 19.74
C THR A 447 1.57 13.65 18.34
N HIS A 448 0.74 13.19 17.41
CA HIS A 448 0.62 13.74 16.06
C HIS A 448 0.15 15.21 16.04
N GLU A 449 -0.39 15.75 17.14
CA GLU A 449 -0.64 17.19 17.29
C GLU A 449 0.63 18.04 17.17
N ALA A 450 1.81 17.43 17.38
CA ALA A 450 3.09 18.08 17.18
C ALA A 450 3.47 18.24 15.69
N LEU A 451 2.73 17.61 14.77
CA LEU A 451 2.97 17.77 13.35
C LEU A 451 2.47 19.12 12.85
N GLU A 452 3.25 19.71 11.96
CA GLU A 452 2.76 20.86 11.20
C GLU A 452 1.67 20.39 10.23
N THR A 453 0.59 21.17 10.19
CA THR A 453 -0.56 20.90 9.35
C THR A 453 -0.18 21.05 7.88
N GLN A 454 -0.69 20.16 7.05
CA GLN A 454 -0.56 20.23 5.60
C GLN A 454 -1.97 20.22 5.01
N ALA A 455 -2.26 21.17 4.13
CA ALA A 455 -3.56 21.25 3.47
C ALA A 455 -3.74 20.10 2.46
N LEU A 456 -4.98 19.69 2.21
CA LEU A 456 -5.27 18.59 1.28
C LEU A 456 -4.84 18.90 -0.16
N ASP A 457 -4.86 20.15 -0.56
CA ASP A 457 -4.45 20.66 -1.87
C ASP A 457 -2.96 21.01 -1.96
N ASP A 458 -2.20 20.86 -0.88
CA ASP A 458 -0.75 21.09 -0.84
C ASP A 458 0.03 19.83 -1.24
N LYS A 459 0.78 19.90 -2.35
CA LYS A 459 1.64 18.79 -2.83
C LYS A 459 2.64 18.32 -1.77
N GLY A 460 2.96 19.16 -0.79
CA GLY A 460 3.89 18.85 0.28
C GLY A 460 5.32 18.74 -0.22
N LEU A 461 6.14 18.08 0.58
CA LEU A 461 7.59 17.97 0.39
C LEU A 461 7.95 16.55 -0.03
N ARG A 462 7.50 16.14 -1.23
CA ARG A 462 7.77 14.79 -1.75
C ARG A 462 9.25 14.62 -2.10
N GLN A 463 9.86 13.54 -1.64
CA GLN A 463 11.30 13.30 -1.82
C GLN A 463 11.77 13.35 -3.29
N VAL A 464 11.03 12.72 -4.22
CA VAL A 464 11.40 12.76 -5.65
C VAL A 464 11.25 14.15 -6.25
N ASP A 465 10.24 14.92 -5.86
CA ASP A 465 10.02 16.27 -6.39
C ASP A 465 11.11 17.22 -5.87
N LEU A 466 11.50 17.09 -4.60
CA LEU A 466 12.63 17.82 -4.01
C LEU A 466 13.95 17.47 -4.70
N LEU A 467 14.15 16.20 -5.06
CA LEU A 467 15.36 15.78 -5.78
C LEU A 467 15.40 16.38 -7.17
N ILE A 468 14.30 16.33 -7.90
CA ILE A 468 14.20 16.95 -9.23
C ILE A 468 14.49 18.44 -9.13
N GLU A 469 13.86 19.14 -8.18
CA GLU A 469 14.10 20.56 -7.95
C GLU A 469 15.58 20.85 -7.64
N TRP A 470 16.18 20.10 -6.72
CA TRP A 470 17.59 20.25 -6.39
C TRP A 470 18.49 20.03 -7.60
N LEU A 471 18.28 18.95 -8.38
CA LEU A 471 19.05 18.65 -9.58
C LEU A 471 18.93 19.74 -10.65
N THR A 472 17.77 20.40 -10.78
CA THR A 472 17.61 21.51 -11.72
C THR A 472 18.29 22.82 -11.27
N SER A 473 18.72 22.89 -10.01
CA SER A 473 19.46 24.03 -9.45
C SER A 473 20.97 23.85 -9.42
N GLN A 474 21.46 22.63 -9.72
CA GLN A 474 22.89 22.33 -9.88
C GLN A 474 23.33 22.63 -11.31
#